data_AF-A0A7Y6PZE3-F1
#
_entry.id   AF-A0A7Y6PZE3-F1
#
_cell.length_a   1.000
_cell.length_b   1.000
_cell.length_c   1.000
_cell.angle_alpha   90.00
_cell.angle_beta   90.00
_cell.angle_gamma   90.00
#
_symmetry.space_group_name_H-M   'P 1'
#
loop_
_entity.id
_entity.type
_entity.pdbx_description
1 polymer ?
#
loop_
_entity_poly.entity_id
_entity_poly.type
_entity_poly.pdbx_seq_one_letter_code
_entity_poly.pdbx_strand_id
1 'polypeptide(L)'
;MARTTLLLLLLAVSVPATARAEVGFRLGSRAGVELHDDADLSFGADMRLSFALSPLTINPAFDYYVDEDKTLFQVAVNALYHLPAAAPHVDGYGGVGVGVTAFSFHQGVQTNDDHGSRLGLNLLAGVCFDLPVVAPYAQVVGSVGELDLFTISAGLLVELGGGERWDSCGRRTAVQP
;
A
#
# COMPACT_ATOMS: atom_id res chain seq x y z
N MET A 1 27.71 11.01 53.26
CA MET A 1 26.72 11.49 52.28
C MET A 1 27.29 11.43 50.85
N ALA A 2 27.70 10.26 50.36
CA ALA A 2 28.34 10.13 49.03
C ALA A 2 27.73 9.00 48.16
N ARG A 3 26.76 8.25 48.69
CA ARG A 3 26.11 7.12 47.99
C ARG A 3 24.95 7.55 47.09
N THR A 4 24.29 8.68 47.40
CA THR A 4 23.08 9.13 46.70
C THR A 4 23.38 9.76 45.34
N THR A 5 24.57 10.35 45.17
CA THR A 5 24.97 11.03 43.93
C THR A 5 25.30 10.05 42.80
N LEU A 6 25.76 8.84 43.14
CA LEU A 6 26.09 7.80 42.15
C LEU A 6 24.82 7.20 41.52
N LEU A 7 23.73 7.10 42.28
CA LEU A 7 22.46 6.53 41.81
C LEU A 7 21.75 7.44 40.78
N LEU A 8 21.83 8.75 40.97
CA LEU A 8 21.29 9.75 40.03
C LEU A 8 22.07 9.80 38.71
N LEU A 9 23.39 9.52 38.75
CA LEU A 9 24.22 9.46 37.55
C LEU A 9 23.97 8.19 36.73
N LEU A 10 23.68 7.05 37.38
CA LEU A 10 23.32 5.82 36.67
C LEU A 10 21.91 5.86 36.04
N LEU A 11 20.95 6.56 36.64
CA LEU A 11 19.61 6.73 36.05
C LEU A 11 19.60 7.66 34.82
N ALA A 12 20.57 8.57 34.70
CA ALA A 12 20.68 9.46 33.54
C ALA A 12 21.23 8.76 32.28
N VAL A 13 21.89 7.61 32.44
CA VAL A 13 22.44 6.81 31.32
C VAL A 13 21.45 5.74 30.84
N SER A 14 20.38 5.46 31.60
CA SER A 14 19.28 4.58 31.19
C SER A 14 18.19 5.29 30.38
N VAL A 15 18.56 6.28 29.56
CA VAL A 15 17.65 6.77 28.51
C VAL A 15 17.52 5.61 27.52
N PRO A 16 16.34 4.99 27.35
CA PRO A 16 16.18 3.95 26.35
C PRO A 16 16.60 4.57 25.02
N ALA A 17 17.63 3.99 24.38
CA ALA A 17 17.93 4.30 23.00
C ALA A 17 16.60 4.22 22.26
N THR A 18 16.17 5.32 21.65
CA THR A 18 14.93 5.36 20.88
C THR A 18 14.98 4.19 19.92
N ALA A 19 14.20 3.14 20.18
CA ALA A 19 14.04 2.03 19.29
C ALA A 19 13.42 2.63 18.03
N ARG A 20 14.26 2.94 17.03
CA ARG A 20 13.76 3.39 15.74
C ARG A 20 12.87 2.27 15.26
N ALA A 21 11.58 2.56 15.08
CA ALA A 21 10.67 1.61 14.47
C ALA A 21 11.27 1.28 13.10
N GLU A 22 11.74 0.05 12.94
CA GLU A 22 12.24 -0.45 11.66
C GLU A 22 11.03 -0.55 10.73
N VAL A 23 10.95 0.39 9.79
CA VAL A 23 9.90 0.46 8.78
C VAL A 23 10.49 -0.02 7.46
N GLY A 24 9.92 -1.07 6.89
CA GLY A 24 10.15 -1.47 5.51
C GLY A 24 9.39 -0.52 4.58
N PHE A 25 10.08 0.07 3.61
CA PHE A 25 9.55 1.06 2.70
C PHE A 25 9.76 0.62 1.26
N ARG A 26 8.66 0.44 0.52
CA ARG A 26 8.66 0.15 -0.91
C ARG A 26 7.82 1.16 -1.65
N LEU A 27 8.25 1.47 -2.86
CA LEU A 27 7.52 2.31 -3.79
C LEU A 27 7.45 1.60 -5.14
N GLY A 28 6.32 1.73 -5.81
CA GLY A 28 6.08 1.10 -7.08
C GLY A 28 5.18 1.93 -7.98
N SER A 29 5.18 1.51 -9.24
CA SER A 29 4.22 1.96 -10.24
C SER A 29 3.34 0.78 -10.64
N ARG A 30 2.12 1.08 -11.07
CA ARG A 30 1.21 0.08 -11.63
C ARG A 30 0.45 0.62 -12.82
N ALA A 31 0.02 -0.31 -13.67
CA ALA A 31 -0.94 -0.06 -14.72
C ALA A 31 -2.00 -1.17 -14.70
N GLY A 32 -3.19 -0.87 -15.19
CA GLY A 32 -4.30 -1.81 -15.13
C GLY A 32 -5.45 -1.43 -16.03
N VAL A 33 -6.55 -2.13 -15.80
CA VAL A 33 -7.84 -1.92 -16.45
C VAL A 33 -8.94 -1.90 -15.39
N GLU A 34 -9.79 -0.89 -15.44
CA GLU A 34 -11.10 -0.81 -14.77
C GLU A 34 -12.12 -1.57 -15.64
N LEU A 35 -13.13 -2.21 -15.06
CA LEU A 35 -14.04 -3.11 -15.77
C LEU A 35 -15.52 -2.96 -15.34
N HIS A 36 -15.92 -1.86 -14.69
CA HIS A 36 -17.29 -1.71 -14.19
C HIS A 36 -18.28 -1.43 -15.31
N ASP A 37 -18.03 -0.36 -16.08
CA ASP A 37 -18.89 0.05 -17.21
C ASP A 37 -18.25 -0.31 -18.55
N ASP A 38 -16.98 0.06 -18.72
CA ASP A 38 -16.14 -0.22 -19.87
C ASP A 38 -14.73 -0.63 -19.43
N ALA A 39 -13.84 -0.91 -20.39
CA ALA A 39 -12.46 -1.29 -20.12
C ALA A 39 -11.52 -0.07 -20.16
N ASP A 40 -11.51 0.72 -19.08
CA ASP A 40 -10.69 1.92 -19.00
C ASP A 40 -9.28 1.62 -18.49
N LEU A 41 -8.27 2.16 -19.18
CA LEU A 41 -6.88 2.03 -18.75
C LEU A 41 -6.63 2.79 -17.45
N SER A 42 -5.85 2.22 -16.55
CA SER A 42 -5.42 2.89 -15.32
C SER A 42 -3.91 2.89 -15.16
N PHE A 43 -3.40 3.95 -14.52
CA PHE A 43 -2.00 4.10 -14.14
C PHE A 43 -1.90 4.65 -12.74
N GLY A 44 -0.95 4.16 -11.95
CA GLY A 44 -0.91 4.47 -10.54
C GLY A 44 0.44 4.31 -9.89
N ALA A 45 0.48 4.72 -8.63
CA ALA A 45 1.60 4.57 -7.72
C ALA A 45 1.17 3.75 -6.50
N ASP A 46 2.07 2.89 -6.04
CA ASP A 46 1.85 1.98 -4.92
C ASP A 46 2.95 2.18 -3.90
N MET A 47 2.61 2.46 -2.65
CA MET A 47 3.56 2.56 -1.56
C MET A 47 3.26 1.47 -0.55
N ARG A 48 4.27 0.81 0.02
CA ARG A 48 4.09 -0.23 1.04
C ARG A 48 4.97 0.02 2.24
N LEU A 49 4.33 0.03 3.40
CA LEU A 49 4.93 0.27 4.71
C LEU A 49 4.77 -0.98 5.58
N SER A 50 5.88 -1.67 5.82
CA SER A 50 5.94 -2.85 6.69
C SER A 50 6.50 -2.46 8.06
N PHE A 51 5.95 -3.01 9.14
CA PHE A 51 6.35 -2.65 10.50
C PHE A 51 6.74 -3.90 11.30
N ALA A 52 7.86 -3.86 12.02
CA ALA A 52 8.42 -5.04 12.71
C ALA A 52 7.45 -5.72 13.70
N LEU A 53 6.50 -4.98 14.27
CA LEU A 53 5.52 -5.45 15.27
C LEU A 53 4.12 -5.71 14.69
N SER A 54 3.92 -5.55 13.39
CA SER A 54 2.63 -5.73 12.73
C SER A 54 2.73 -6.82 11.66
N PRO A 55 1.75 -7.74 11.57
CA PRO A 55 1.62 -8.62 10.41
C PRO A 55 1.03 -7.90 9.19
N LEU A 56 0.59 -6.66 9.36
CA LEU A 56 -0.03 -5.85 8.31
C LEU A 56 0.97 -4.88 7.68
N THR A 57 0.88 -4.78 6.36
CA THR A 57 1.52 -3.76 5.55
C THR A 57 0.52 -2.66 5.24
N ILE A 58 0.85 -1.40 5.50
CA ILE A 58 0.00 -0.27 5.11
C ILE A 58 0.35 0.12 3.68
N ASN A 59 -0.66 0.24 2.83
CA ASN A 59 -0.54 0.48 1.40
C ASN A 59 -1.33 1.71 0.96
N PRO A 60 -0.73 2.90 1.03
CA PRO A 60 -1.24 4.07 0.33
C PRO A 60 -1.07 3.88 -1.18
N ALA A 61 -2.11 4.21 -1.94
CA ALA A 61 -2.12 4.04 -3.39
C ALA A 61 -2.81 5.23 -4.07
N PHE A 62 -2.39 5.49 -5.30
CA PHE A 62 -3.01 6.47 -6.19
C PHE A 62 -3.22 5.83 -7.55
N ASP A 63 -4.39 6.03 -8.15
CA ASP A 63 -4.70 5.60 -9.51
C ASP A 63 -5.36 6.73 -10.29
N TYR A 64 -4.96 6.87 -11.54
CA TYR A 64 -5.61 7.69 -12.54
C TYR A 64 -6.24 6.76 -13.58
N TYR A 65 -7.48 7.01 -13.92
CA TYR A 65 -8.24 6.25 -14.90
C TYR A 65 -8.41 7.10 -16.16
N VAL A 66 -8.02 6.54 -17.30
CA VAL A 66 -8.15 7.16 -18.61
C VAL A 66 -9.55 6.86 -19.12
N ASP A 67 -10.44 7.81 -18.87
CA ASP A 67 -11.81 7.81 -19.38
C ASP A 67 -11.96 9.01 -20.34
N GLU A 68 -12.64 8.79 -21.46
CA GLU A 68 -12.80 9.80 -22.51
C GLU A 68 -13.77 10.94 -22.09
N ASP A 69 -14.75 10.63 -21.26
CA ASP A 69 -15.84 11.53 -20.85
C ASP A 69 -15.55 12.26 -19.54
N LYS A 70 -14.73 11.68 -18.66
CA LYS A 70 -14.40 12.24 -17.34
C LYS A 70 -12.95 12.06 -16.93
N THR A 71 -12.41 13.02 -16.20
CA THR A 71 -11.19 12.84 -15.41
C THR A 71 -11.56 12.09 -14.14
N LEU A 72 -10.93 10.93 -13.90
CA LEU A 72 -11.19 10.10 -12.72
C LEU A 72 -9.88 9.69 -12.06
N PHE A 73 -9.75 9.93 -10.75
CA PHE A 73 -8.62 9.43 -9.97
C PHE A 73 -9.05 8.97 -8.58
N GLN A 74 -8.31 8.02 -8.02
CA GLN A 74 -8.54 7.48 -6.69
C GLN A 74 -7.29 7.64 -5.82
N VAL A 75 -7.50 8.04 -4.57
CA VAL A 75 -6.50 7.95 -3.49
C VAL A 75 -7.02 6.96 -2.46
N ALA A 76 -6.21 5.98 -2.10
CA ALA A 76 -6.60 4.92 -1.17
C ALA A 76 -5.55 4.67 -0.10
N VAL A 77 -6.00 4.15 1.05
CA VAL A 77 -5.14 3.57 2.08
C VAL A 77 -5.68 2.20 2.43
N ASN A 78 -4.86 1.18 2.20
CA ASN A 78 -5.20 -0.21 2.44
C ASN A 78 -4.33 -0.82 3.53
N ALA A 79 -4.85 -1.83 4.22
CA ALA A 79 -4.09 -2.73 5.08
C ALA A 79 -4.01 -4.09 4.39
N LEU A 80 -2.78 -4.55 4.14
CA LEU A 80 -2.50 -5.81 3.46
C LEU A 80 -1.97 -6.84 4.44
N TYR A 81 -2.46 -8.06 4.33
CA TYR A 81 -1.96 -9.23 5.03
C TYR A 81 -1.31 -10.18 4.03
N HIS A 82 -0.02 -10.48 4.24
CA HIS A 82 0.70 -11.45 3.43
C HIS A 82 0.40 -12.87 3.90
N LEU A 83 -0.07 -13.69 2.97
CA LEU A 83 -0.36 -15.09 3.22
C LEU A 83 0.94 -15.87 3.42
N PRO A 84 0.91 -16.99 4.17
CA PRO A 84 2.02 -17.93 4.17
C PRO A 84 2.37 -18.35 2.72
N ALA A 85 3.66 -18.30 2.35
CA ALA A 85 4.11 -18.52 0.99
C ALA A 85 3.71 -19.92 0.54
N ALA A 86 2.90 -20.00 -0.52
CA ALA A 86 2.48 -21.28 -1.12
C ALA A 86 3.56 -21.85 -2.03
N ALA A 87 4.44 -20.99 -2.56
CA ALA A 87 5.56 -21.36 -3.41
C ALA A 87 6.79 -20.47 -3.13
N PRO A 88 8.01 -20.95 -3.41
CA PRO A 88 9.21 -20.11 -3.32
C PRO A 88 9.07 -18.86 -4.19
N HIS A 89 9.47 -17.70 -3.65
CA HIS A 89 9.46 -16.40 -4.34
C HIS A 89 8.07 -15.90 -4.77
N VAL A 90 6.98 -16.50 -4.30
CA VAL A 90 5.61 -16.04 -4.58
C VAL A 90 4.86 -15.81 -3.28
N ASP A 91 4.59 -14.55 -2.99
CA ASP A 91 3.81 -14.12 -1.84
C ASP A 91 2.42 -13.68 -2.27
N GLY A 92 1.41 -14.47 -1.90
CA GLY A 92 0.02 -14.05 -1.97
C GLY A 92 -0.30 -13.05 -0.86
N TYR A 93 -1.19 -12.10 -1.13
CA TYR A 93 -1.70 -11.18 -0.12
C TYR A 93 -3.17 -10.84 -0.36
N GLY A 94 -3.86 -10.50 0.71
CA GLY A 94 -5.21 -9.96 0.69
C GLY A 94 -5.26 -8.71 1.56
N GLY A 95 -6.21 -7.81 1.31
CA GLY A 95 -6.30 -6.59 2.07
C GLY A 95 -7.66 -5.92 1.98
N VAL A 96 -7.87 -4.99 2.90
CA VAL A 96 -9.03 -4.12 2.96
C VAL A 96 -8.57 -2.69 3.11
N GLY A 97 -9.37 -1.73 2.67
CA GLY A 97 -9.01 -0.33 2.78
C GLY A 97 -10.18 0.62 2.57
N VAL A 98 -9.83 1.89 2.50
CA VAL A 98 -10.75 2.96 2.16
C VAL A 98 -10.15 3.80 1.05
N GLY A 99 -11.01 4.29 0.16
CA GLY A 99 -10.63 5.13 -0.97
C GLY A 99 -11.52 6.37 -1.08
N VAL A 100 -10.93 7.44 -1.59
CA VAL A 100 -11.65 8.60 -2.09
C VAL A 100 -11.44 8.63 -3.60
N THR A 101 -12.54 8.54 -4.35
CA THR A 101 -12.55 8.67 -5.80
C THR A 101 -13.04 10.06 -6.16
N ALA A 102 -12.26 10.82 -6.91
CA ALA A 102 -12.62 12.14 -7.40
C ALA A 102 -12.86 12.09 -8.91
N PHE A 103 -13.90 12.79 -9.36
CA PHE A 103 -14.28 12.84 -10.78
C PHE A 103 -14.60 14.26 -11.24
N SER A 104 -14.38 14.52 -12.53
CA SER A 104 -14.78 15.76 -13.21
C SER A 104 -15.10 15.48 -14.68
N PHE A 105 -16.29 15.89 -15.14
CA PHE A 105 -16.73 15.67 -16.53
C PHE A 105 -16.18 16.72 -17.50
N HIS A 106 -15.81 16.31 -18.71
CA HIS A 106 -15.10 17.18 -19.66
C HIS A 106 -16.02 18.18 -20.42
N GLN A 107 -17.33 17.93 -20.59
CA GLN A 107 -18.25 18.88 -21.25
C GLN A 107 -19.73 18.76 -20.84
N GLY A 108 -20.35 19.90 -20.49
CA GLY A 108 -21.71 20.29 -20.90
C GLY A 108 -22.92 19.45 -20.45
N VAL A 109 -22.73 18.41 -19.65
CA VAL A 109 -23.85 17.68 -19.03
C VAL A 109 -24.46 18.64 -18.01
N GLN A 110 -25.64 19.21 -18.30
CA GLN A 110 -26.42 20.01 -17.35
C GLN A 110 -26.99 19.07 -16.26
N THR A 111 -26.12 18.53 -15.41
CA THR A 111 -26.50 17.88 -14.15
C THR A 111 -25.99 18.74 -13.00
N ASN A 112 -26.57 18.59 -11.82
CA ASN A 112 -26.24 19.43 -10.67
C ASN A 112 -24.88 19.07 -10.02
N ASP A 113 -24.06 18.22 -10.65
CA ASP A 113 -22.92 17.52 -10.02
C ASP A 113 -21.79 17.19 -11.03
N ASP A 114 -21.22 18.23 -11.63
CA ASP A 114 -20.20 18.12 -12.69
C ASP A 114 -18.79 17.73 -12.17
N HIS A 115 -18.60 17.79 -10.84
CA HIS A 115 -17.38 17.40 -10.15
C HIS A 115 -17.69 16.99 -8.71
N GLY A 116 -17.00 15.95 -8.22
CA GLY A 116 -17.26 15.46 -6.87
C GLY A 116 -16.21 14.49 -6.37
N SER A 117 -16.34 14.16 -5.09
CA SER A 117 -15.58 13.09 -4.45
C SER A 117 -16.54 12.09 -3.81
N ARG A 118 -16.17 10.82 -3.84
CA ARG A 118 -16.97 9.70 -3.35
C ARG A 118 -16.11 8.79 -2.49
N LEU A 119 -16.69 8.33 -1.39
CA LEU A 119 -16.00 7.41 -0.48
C LEU A 119 -16.33 5.96 -0.86
N GLY A 120 -15.33 5.10 -0.75
CA GLY A 120 -15.46 3.68 -1.02
C GLY A 120 -14.65 2.84 -0.03
N LEU A 121 -15.11 1.60 0.15
CA LEU A 121 -14.35 0.56 0.82
C LEU A 121 -13.67 -0.30 -0.23
N ASN A 122 -12.40 -0.59 -0.03
CA ASN A 122 -11.63 -1.42 -0.94
C ASN A 122 -11.48 -2.83 -0.36
N LEU A 123 -11.67 -3.83 -1.21
CA LEU A 123 -11.27 -5.21 -0.99
C LEU A 123 -10.30 -5.58 -2.11
N LEU A 124 -9.14 -6.11 -1.75
CA LEU A 124 -8.12 -6.44 -2.73
C LEU A 124 -7.43 -7.76 -2.43
N ALA A 125 -6.95 -8.39 -3.49
CA ALA A 125 -6.14 -9.59 -3.43
C ALA A 125 -5.08 -9.55 -4.53
N GLY A 126 -3.91 -10.11 -4.25
CA GLY A 126 -2.83 -10.10 -5.22
C GLY A 126 -1.75 -11.10 -4.92
N VAL A 127 -0.80 -11.14 -5.84
CA VAL A 127 0.43 -11.93 -5.75
C VAL A 127 1.61 -11.03 -6.04
N CYS A 128 2.69 -11.24 -5.31
CA CYS A 128 3.96 -10.55 -5.48
C CYS A 128 5.08 -11.57 -5.70
N PHE A 129 5.97 -11.26 -6.62
CA PHE A 129 7.12 -12.08 -6.96
C PHE A 129 8.36 -11.50 -6.28
N ASP A 130 8.90 -12.22 -5.30
CA ASP A 130 10.10 -11.81 -4.56
C ASP A 130 11.35 -12.07 -5.41
N LEU A 131 11.61 -11.13 -6.31
CA LEU A 131 12.82 -11.08 -7.12
C LEU A 131 13.75 -9.98 -6.59
N PRO A 132 15.08 -10.18 -6.63
CA PRO A 132 16.03 -9.18 -6.20
C PRO A 132 15.85 -7.85 -6.96
N VAL A 133 16.04 -6.73 -6.27
CA VAL A 133 16.02 -5.34 -6.81
C VAL A 133 14.63 -4.82 -7.18
N VAL A 134 13.80 -5.63 -7.82
CA VAL A 134 12.44 -5.26 -8.22
C VAL A 134 11.50 -6.43 -7.99
N ALA A 135 10.37 -6.18 -7.35
CA ALA A 135 9.32 -7.17 -7.14
C ALA A 135 8.12 -6.88 -8.03
N PRO A 136 7.92 -7.64 -9.11
CA PRO A 136 6.68 -7.61 -9.86
C PRO A 136 5.50 -8.06 -9.01
N TYR A 137 4.33 -7.49 -9.25
CA TYR A 137 3.11 -7.94 -8.61
C TYR A 137 1.90 -7.78 -9.54
N ALA A 138 0.86 -8.53 -9.23
CA ALA A 138 -0.46 -8.38 -9.84
C ALA A 138 -1.51 -8.34 -8.73
N GLN A 139 -2.58 -7.57 -8.93
CA GLN A 139 -3.66 -7.46 -7.97
C GLN A 139 -5.00 -7.17 -8.63
N VAL A 140 -6.06 -7.55 -7.92
CA VAL A 140 -7.43 -7.16 -8.19
C VAL A 140 -7.90 -6.28 -7.04
N VAL A 141 -8.63 -5.22 -7.35
CA VAL A 141 -9.24 -4.32 -6.36
C VAL A 141 -10.71 -4.15 -6.71
N GLY A 142 -11.58 -4.53 -5.80
CA GLY A 142 -12.99 -4.14 -5.83
C GLY A 142 -13.20 -3.00 -4.84
N SER A 143 -13.72 -1.87 -5.32
CA SER A 143 -14.23 -0.79 -4.47
C SER A 143 -15.74 -0.91 -4.39
N VAL A 144 -16.28 -0.86 -3.19
CA VAL A 144 -17.72 -0.87 -2.91
C VAL A 144 -18.06 0.41 -2.17
N GLY A 145 -18.99 1.21 -2.68
CA GLY A 145 -19.35 2.47 -2.06
C GLY A 145 -20.36 3.27 -2.85
N GLU A 146 -20.16 4.58 -2.93
CA GLU A 146 -20.97 5.45 -3.79
C GLU A 146 -20.54 5.36 -5.27
N LEU A 147 -19.29 4.94 -5.52
CA LEU A 147 -18.78 4.56 -6.83
C LEU A 147 -18.14 3.18 -6.68
N ASP A 148 -18.71 2.21 -7.39
CA ASP A 148 -18.17 0.87 -7.45
C ASP A 148 -17.12 0.82 -8.57
N LEU A 149 -15.94 0.27 -8.27
CA LEU A 149 -14.86 0.12 -9.24
C LEU A 149 -14.34 -1.30 -9.16
N PHE A 150 -14.00 -1.91 -10.31
CA PHE A 150 -13.33 -3.19 -10.33
C PHE A 150 -12.10 -3.12 -11.22
N THR A 151 -10.92 -3.10 -10.59
CA THR A 151 -9.65 -2.91 -11.29
C THR A 151 -8.77 -4.16 -11.22
N ILE A 152 -8.23 -4.58 -12.36
CA ILE A 152 -7.14 -5.56 -12.44
C ILE A 152 -5.87 -4.80 -12.83
N SER A 153 -4.80 -4.96 -12.07
CA SER A 153 -3.55 -4.24 -12.30
C SER A 153 -2.31 -5.10 -12.09
N ALA A 154 -1.22 -4.69 -12.73
CA ALA A 154 0.11 -5.22 -12.52
C ALA A 154 1.10 -4.06 -12.29
N GLY A 155 2.12 -4.31 -11.51
CA GLY A 155 3.09 -3.29 -11.14
C GLY A 155 4.45 -3.84 -10.75
N LEU A 156 5.34 -2.92 -10.43
CA LEU A 156 6.70 -3.18 -10.00
C LEU A 156 6.96 -2.41 -8.72
N LEU A 157 7.47 -3.10 -7.69
CA LEU A 157 7.89 -2.51 -6.43
C LEU A 157 9.41 -2.47 -6.35
N VAL A 158 9.94 -1.39 -5.80
CA VAL A 158 11.36 -1.24 -5.48
C VAL A 158 11.48 -0.99 -3.98
N GLU A 159 12.40 -1.70 -3.33
CA GLU A 159 12.74 -1.43 -1.94
C GLU A 159 13.60 -0.17 -1.84
N LEU A 160 13.17 0.75 -0.98
CA LEU A 160 13.83 2.03 -0.75
C LEU A 160 14.34 2.17 0.69
N GLY A 161 13.95 1.25 1.59
CA GLY A 161 14.47 1.17 2.96
C GLY A 161 13.86 0.00 3.74
N GLY A 162 14.51 -0.46 4.81
CA GLY A 162 14.02 -1.56 5.64
C GLY A 162 15.07 -2.57 6.08
N GLY A 163 16.19 -2.67 5.37
CA GLY A 163 17.28 -3.61 5.66
C GLY A 163 16.91 -5.06 5.33
N GLU A 164 17.84 -6.00 5.55
CA GLU A 164 17.73 -7.44 5.19
C GLU A 164 16.58 -8.22 5.86
N ARG A 165 15.79 -7.54 6.70
CA ARG A 165 14.69 -8.10 7.49
C ARG A 165 13.39 -8.26 6.71
N TRP A 166 13.31 -7.66 5.53
CA TRP A 166 12.13 -7.72 4.68
C TRP A 166 12.53 -8.27 3.31
N ASP A 167 11.66 -9.07 2.71
CA ASP A 167 11.80 -9.48 1.32
C ASP A 167 11.32 -8.37 0.38
N SER A 168 11.50 -8.56 -0.92
CA SER A 168 11.17 -7.53 -1.91
C SER A 168 9.65 -7.25 -1.96
N CYS A 169 8.83 -8.16 -1.45
CA CYS A 169 7.37 -8.03 -1.33
C CYS A 169 6.90 -7.35 -0.04
N GLY A 170 7.76 -7.21 0.96
CA GLY A 170 7.48 -6.58 2.24
C GLY A 170 6.98 -7.50 3.32
N ARG A 171 7.12 -8.80 3.10
CA ARG A 171 6.99 -9.80 4.14
C ARG A 171 8.32 -9.89 4.92
N ARG A 172 8.19 -10.27 6.18
CA ARG A 172 9.33 -10.40 7.08
C ARG A 172 10.10 -11.66 6.76
N THR A 173 11.40 -11.53 6.52
CA THR A 173 12.30 -12.68 6.41
C THR A 173 12.41 -13.32 7.80
N ALA A 174 12.28 -14.65 7.86
CA ALA A 174 12.58 -15.36 9.09
C ALA A 174 14.07 -15.17 9.37
N VAL A 175 14.42 -14.61 10.53
CA VAL A 175 15.82 -14.56 10.98
C VAL A 175 16.27 -16.00 11.14
N GLN A 176 17.20 -16.46 10.30
CA GLN A 176 17.89 -17.72 10.56
C GLN A 176 18.67 -17.56 11.87
N PRO A 177 18.49 -18.47 12.84
CA PRO A 177 19.15 -18.38 14.15
C PRO A 177 20.67 -18.53 14.07
#